data_AF-A0A1I6UQQ3-F1
#
_entry.id   AF-A0A1I6UQQ3-F1
#
_cell.length_a   1.000
_cell.length_b   1.000
_cell.length_c   1.000
_cell.angle_alpha   90.00
_cell.angle_beta   90.00
_cell.angle_gamma   90.00
#
_symmetry.space_group_name_H-M   'P 1'
#
loop_
_entity.id
_entity.type
_entity.pdbx_description
1 polymer ?
#
loop_
_entity_poly.entity_id
_entity_poly.type
_entity_poly.pdbx_seq_one_letter_code
_entity_poly.pdbx_strand_id
1 'polypeptide(L)'
;MATLRPVIVVALLVTSSLAVGLMGTAAASSPAANLSTALPADGPDYGVNESRFQLLWSEDTDQENLSSADFTENASSPAAFSQRLSRSTDYLFDEPIEDVERWNSGDFDDYAAGDEETSVHPEAAALEDGRFIKDAHATIFTVNPSTVLQSGTNSTTYIAPEGEVLAISDYRVEVPDDSETGPVRDEWSLEETELESVTLQIDGQAVDSNTSHQSTLKYSSLSGAPTLTVEADISAQLRQKEQTCDEYNQSTDSCEGSWETEINHPSEHLTATDSLETTVNRVDTADGNQTAFEADDNRTGAVVHPGTVWSGIGIDDETRVRGNWRFYSAGADGWHTMVSQTESGATRVNSTVRPAQLYAVPMQAEPEVAGGATDTVAPPLEIEAAWGSEHEGPSLDDEIDVTPADQYVNATSIALRSDSLSADSFDTVDVHGIVRGQSQTVSLEDEGTVHETNLELTVLEANSSGAVVEATVTENATGEPVTTGRVEVGNQSAPLNASGMARLHLEERPSLLVDGRYVAADWWDAETMYAGAEDRAKIPPKYPKFAQLVQLALVTLLWFLPVSLAVYGFDYLSGGTFLGLTDNNDR
;
A
#
# COMPACT_ATOMS: atom_id res chain seq x y z
N MET A 1 -20.21 -64.12 35.54
CA MET A 1 -21.27 -63.13 35.86
C MET A 1 -21.36 -62.21 34.67
N ALA A 2 -22.27 -62.57 33.77
CA ALA A 2 -23.45 -61.77 33.40
C ALA A 2 -23.05 -60.63 32.42
N THR A 3 -22.99 -60.91 31.11
CA THR A 3 -24.10 -60.81 30.11
C THR A 3 -24.51 -59.34 29.92
N LEU A 4 -24.50 -58.74 28.72
CA LEU A 4 -25.06 -59.23 27.46
C LEU A 4 -24.22 -58.87 26.22
N ARG A 5 -24.36 -59.71 25.19
CA ARG A 5 -23.90 -59.53 23.80
C ARG A 5 -25.08 -59.00 22.90
N PRO A 6 -25.08 -59.17 21.55
CA PRO A 6 -25.03 -58.11 20.52
C PRO A 6 -26.31 -58.11 19.66
N VAL A 7 -26.38 -57.35 18.55
CA VAL A 7 -27.05 -57.82 17.31
C VAL A 7 -26.42 -57.15 16.08
N ILE A 8 -25.87 -58.00 15.22
CA ILE A 8 -25.62 -57.79 13.80
C ILE A 8 -26.90 -58.22 13.06
N VAL A 9 -27.38 -57.44 12.08
CA VAL A 9 -28.22 -57.99 11.01
C VAL A 9 -27.54 -57.71 9.68
N VAL A 10 -26.99 -58.78 9.12
CA VAL A 10 -26.68 -58.94 7.70
C VAL A 10 -27.93 -59.56 7.07
N ALA A 11 -28.42 -58.98 5.98
CA ALA A 11 -29.37 -59.62 5.07
C ALA A 11 -28.70 -59.74 3.69
N LEU A 12 -28.72 -60.97 3.16
CA LEU A 12 -28.07 -61.44 1.94
C LEU A 12 -29.16 -61.88 0.95
N LEU A 13 -28.87 -61.68 -0.35
CA LEU A 13 -29.41 -62.37 -1.55
C LEU A 13 -30.86 -61.96 -1.94
N VAL A 14 -31.22 -61.83 -3.23
CA VAL A 14 -31.04 -62.77 -4.33
C VAL A 14 -31.04 -62.04 -5.70
N THR A 15 -30.23 -62.61 -6.59
CA THR A 15 -30.04 -62.37 -8.02
C THR A 15 -31.30 -62.53 -8.90
N SER A 16 -31.41 -61.71 -9.94
CA SER A 16 -32.04 -62.11 -11.19
C SER A 16 -31.36 -61.43 -12.39
N SER A 17 -30.61 -62.24 -13.12
CA SER A 17 -30.01 -61.98 -14.42
C SER A 17 -31.08 -61.97 -15.53
N LEU A 18 -31.05 -60.96 -16.40
CA LEU A 18 -31.56 -61.06 -17.78
C LEU A 18 -30.63 -60.27 -18.70
N ALA A 19 -30.33 -60.91 -19.83
CA ALA A 19 -29.26 -60.60 -20.74
C ALA A 19 -29.69 -59.65 -21.87
N VAL A 20 -28.73 -58.80 -22.26
CA VAL A 20 -28.47 -58.26 -23.61
C VAL A 20 -29.56 -57.38 -24.25
N GLY A 21 -29.28 -56.08 -24.25
CA GLY A 21 -29.71 -55.11 -25.26
C GLY A 21 -28.60 -54.08 -25.45
N LEU A 22 -27.73 -54.29 -26.45
CA LEU A 22 -26.79 -53.28 -26.92
C LEU A 22 -27.58 -52.13 -27.57
N MET A 23 -27.64 -50.98 -26.91
CA MET A 23 -27.83 -49.68 -27.55
C MET A 23 -26.87 -48.69 -26.89
N GLY A 24 -26.05 -48.06 -27.73
CA GLY A 24 -24.87 -47.31 -27.33
C GLY A 24 -25.16 -46.24 -26.29
N THR A 25 -24.54 -46.38 -25.13
CA THR A 25 -24.17 -45.22 -24.34
C THR A 25 -23.14 -44.47 -25.16
N ALA A 26 -23.57 -43.38 -25.81
CA ALA A 26 -22.65 -42.28 -26.02
C ALA A 26 -22.05 -42.02 -24.64
N ALA A 27 -20.77 -42.37 -24.46
CA ALA A 27 -20.00 -41.74 -23.43
C ALA A 27 -20.14 -40.25 -23.74
N ALA A 28 -20.93 -39.54 -22.94
CA ALA A 28 -20.74 -38.12 -22.79
C ALA A 28 -19.29 -38.01 -22.34
N SER A 29 -18.41 -37.79 -23.31
CA SER A 29 -17.13 -37.18 -23.07
C SER A 29 -17.47 -35.91 -22.32
N SER A 30 -17.29 -35.92 -21.00
CA SER A 30 -17.08 -34.70 -20.25
C SER A 30 -16.08 -33.90 -21.08
N PRO A 31 -16.43 -32.72 -21.63
CA PRO A 31 -15.39 -31.83 -22.09
C PRO A 31 -14.52 -31.60 -20.85
N ALA A 32 -13.21 -31.69 -21.03
CA ALA A 32 -12.28 -31.27 -20.01
C ALA A 32 -12.58 -29.79 -19.72
N ALA A 33 -13.31 -29.53 -18.63
CA ALA A 33 -13.42 -28.22 -18.02
C ALA A 33 -12.08 -27.97 -17.33
N ASN A 34 -11.22 -27.23 -18.01
CA ASN A 34 -10.09 -26.47 -17.48
C ASN A 34 -9.60 -25.56 -18.62
N LEU A 35 -10.52 -24.73 -19.13
CA LEU A 35 -10.13 -23.44 -19.69
C LEU A 35 -10.20 -22.50 -18.48
N SER A 36 -9.06 -21.97 -18.05
CA SER A 36 -9.01 -20.97 -16.98
C SER A 36 -10.00 -19.85 -17.33
N THR A 37 -10.98 -19.63 -16.46
CA THR A 37 -11.92 -18.51 -16.57
C THR A 37 -11.25 -17.18 -16.20
N ALA A 38 -9.98 -17.18 -15.80
CA ALA A 38 -9.28 -15.96 -15.39
C ALA A 38 -8.98 -15.04 -16.59
N LEU A 39 -8.45 -15.57 -17.70
CA LEU A 39 -8.09 -14.77 -18.88
C LEU A 39 -9.30 -14.56 -19.83
N PRO A 40 -9.66 -13.31 -20.17
CA PRO A 40 -10.69 -13.05 -21.18
C PRO A 40 -10.33 -13.63 -22.55
N ALA A 41 -11.34 -14.18 -23.23
CA ALA A 41 -11.17 -14.84 -24.53
C ALA A 41 -10.92 -13.85 -25.67
N ASP A 42 -11.34 -12.59 -25.49
CA ASP A 42 -11.26 -11.51 -26.48
C ASP A 42 -9.83 -10.96 -26.64
N GLY A 43 -8.87 -11.50 -25.87
CA GLY A 43 -7.45 -11.23 -26.06
C GLY A 43 -7.08 -9.77 -25.78
N PRO A 44 -5.92 -9.27 -26.26
CA PRO A 44 -5.51 -7.88 -26.09
C PRO A 44 -6.27 -6.93 -27.03
N ASP A 45 -7.60 -7.06 -27.10
CA ASP A 45 -8.47 -6.16 -27.82
C ASP A 45 -8.55 -4.80 -27.10
N TYR A 46 -9.25 -3.84 -27.71
CA TYR A 46 -9.47 -2.48 -27.16
C TYR A 46 -8.23 -1.59 -26.99
N GLY A 47 -7.10 -1.94 -27.62
CA GLY A 47 -5.91 -1.10 -27.69
C GLY A 47 -4.93 -1.27 -26.53
N VAL A 48 -5.11 -2.30 -25.70
CA VAL A 48 -4.09 -2.74 -24.74
C VAL A 48 -2.95 -3.43 -25.50
N ASN A 49 -1.70 -3.14 -25.12
CA ASN A 49 -0.57 -3.80 -25.76
C ASN A 49 -0.57 -5.31 -25.46
N GLU A 50 -0.35 -6.16 -26.48
CA GLU A 50 -0.38 -7.62 -26.32
C GLU A 50 0.49 -8.15 -25.18
N SER A 51 1.67 -7.56 -24.94
CA SER A 51 2.55 -7.98 -23.86
C SER A 51 2.15 -7.42 -22.49
N ARG A 52 1.32 -6.37 -22.44
CA ARG A 52 0.79 -5.79 -21.20
C ARG A 52 -0.50 -6.48 -20.78
N PHE A 53 -1.36 -6.84 -21.73
CA PHE A 53 -2.62 -7.55 -21.48
C PHE A 53 -2.43 -8.82 -20.65
N GLN A 54 -1.41 -9.64 -20.98
CA GLN A 54 -1.12 -10.87 -20.22
C GLN A 54 -0.75 -10.60 -18.76
N LEU A 55 -0.27 -9.40 -18.44
CA LEU A 55 0.14 -8.99 -17.10
C LEU A 55 -0.99 -8.32 -16.30
N LEU A 56 -2.21 -8.25 -16.86
CA LEU A 56 -3.34 -7.58 -16.21
C LEU A 56 -4.18 -8.49 -15.29
N TRP A 57 -3.93 -9.79 -15.32
CA TRP A 57 -4.85 -10.81 -14.81
C TRP A 57 -4.21 -11.64 -13.71
N SER A 58 -3.96 -11.02 -12.56
CA SER A 58 -3.26 -11.69 -11.46
C SER A 58 -4.04 -12.81 -10.77
N GLU A 59 -5.35 -12.90 -11.01
CA GLU A 59 -6.18 -14.04 -10.58
C GLU A 59 -5.98 -15.30 -11.46
N ASP A 60 -5.05 -15.27 -12.42
CA ASP A 60 -4.83 -16.43 -13.27
C ASP A 60 -4.14 -17.56 -12.53
N THR A 61 -4.55 -18.79 -12.86
CA THR A 61 -4.00 -19.96 -12.16
C THR A 61 -2.53 -20.17 -12.54
N ASP A 62 -1.66 -19.85 -11.60
CA ASP A 62 -0.23 -20.07 -11.71
C ASP A 62 0.15 -21.56 -11.79
N GLN A 63 1.18 -21.86 -12.59
CA GLN A 63 1.65 -23.23 -12.79
C GLN A 63 2.81 -23.56 -11.85
N GLU A 64 2.50 -24.23 -10.74
CA GLU A 64 3.44 -24.62 -9.67
C GLU A 64 4.64 -25.53 -10.07
N ASN A 65 4.83 -25.87 -11.35
CA ASN A 65 5.88 -26.80 -11.79
C ASN A 65 6.49 -26.46 -13.16
N LEU A 66 6.63 -25.18 -13.48
CA LEU A 66 7.42 -24.78 -14.64
C LEU A 66 8.92 -25.02 -14.37
N SER A 67 9.51 -25.94 -15.12
CA SER A 67 10.94 -26.22 -15.07
C SER A 67 11.70 -25.22 -15.93
N SER A 68 13.01 -25.06 -15.71
CA SER A 68 13.86 -24.27 -16.62
C SER A 68 13.81 -24.77 -18.08
N ALA A 69 13.40 -26.03 -18.32
CA ALA A 69 13.15 -26.57 -19.65
C ALA A 69 11.85 -26.05 -20.29
N ASP A 70 10.84 -25.67 -19.51
CA ASP A 70 9.66 -24.97 -20.01
C ASP A 70 10.00 -23.54 -20.46
N PHE A 71 11.12 -23.00 -19.95
CA PHE A 71 11.75 -21.76 -20.40
C PHE A 71 12.86 -21.95 -21.46
N THR A 72 13.12 -23.18 -21.98
CA THR A 72 14.28 -23.42 -22.89
C THR A 72 14.13 -22.90 -24.32
N GLU A 73 12.98 -22.38 -24.73
CA GLU A 73 12.88 -21.61 -25.97
C GLU A 73 12.99 -20.12 -25.67
N ASN A 74 13.85 -19.39 -26.37
CA ASN A 74 13.74 -17.93 -26.43
C ASN A 74 12.28 -17.59 -26.77
N ALA A 75 11.62 -16.76 -25.95
CA ALA A 75 10.29 -16.29 -26.27
C ALA A 75 10.31 -15.71 -27.70
N SER A 76 9.41 -16.18 -28.55
CA SER A 76 9.33 -15.80 -29.96
C SER A 76 8.96 -14.33 -30.14
N SER A 77 8.44 -13.68 -29.10
CA SER A 77 8.12 -12.25 -29.01
C SER A 77 8.08 -11.79 -27.53
N PRO A 78 8.08 -10.47 -27.26
CA PRO A 78 7.82 -9.94 -25.92
C PRO A 78 6.47 -10.40 -25.34
N ALA A 79 5.41 -10.50 -26.15
CA ALA A 79 4.11 -10.99 -25.69
C ALA A 79 4.16 -12.46 -25.25
N ALA A 80 4.90 -13.31 -25.99
CA ALA A 80 5.13 -14.69 -25.60
C ALA A 80 5.99 -14.81 -24.32
N PHE A 81 6.83 -13.81 -24.03
CA PHE A 81 7.55 -13.74 -22.75
C PHE A 81 6.60 -13.37 -21.62
N SER A 82 5.82 -12.29 -21.76
CA SER A 82 4.84 -11.87 -20.75
C SER A 82 3.83 -12.96 -20.42
N GLN A 83 3.30 -13.66 -21.42
CA GLN A 83 2.39 -14.80 -21.20
C GLN A 83 3.03 -15.94 -20.40
N ARG A 84 4.33 -16.18 -20.60
CA ARG A 84 5.05 -17.19 -19.81
C ARG A 84 5.31 -16.72 -18.39
N LEU A 85 5.55 -15.42 -18.23
CA LEU A 85 5.75 -14.79 -16.93
C LEU A 85 4.46 -14.83 -16.11
N SER A 86 3.33 -14.39 -16.68
CA SER A 86 2.03 -14.38 -15.99
C SER A 86 1.60 -15.77 -15.56
N ARG A 87 1.86 -16.81 -16.37
CA ARG A 87 1.56 -18.21 -16.00
C ARG A 87 2.43 -18.78 -14.87
N SER A 88 3.43 -18.03 -14.40
CA SER A 88 4.41 -18.48 -13.43
C SER A 88 4.41 -17.68 -12.13
N THR A 89 3.96 -16.43 -12.17
CA THR A 89 3.95 -15.48 -11.08
C THR A 89 3.26 -14.19 -11.53
N ASP A 90 2.79 -13.43 -10.54
CA ASP A 90 2.18 -12.12 -10.74
C ASP A 90 3.17 -11.00 -11.05
N TYR A 91 2.74 -10.08 -11.92
CA TYR A 91 3.54 -8.92 -12.27
C TYR A 91 3.15 -7.69 -11.46
N LEU A 92 4.13 -7.14 -10.75
CA LEU A 92 3.99 -5.90 -10.01
C LEU A 92 4.48 -4.70 -10.82
N PHE A 93 3.60 -3.72 -11.02
CA PHE A 93 3.91 -2.43 -11.59
C PHE A 93 4.41 -1.47 -10.51
N ASP A 94 5.33 -0.59 -10.89
CA ASP A 94 5.91 0.41 -10.00
C ASP A 94 4.99 1.62 -9.80
N GLU A 95 4.05 1.84 -10.72
CA GLU A 95 3.17 3.01 -10.80
C GLU A 95 1.78 2.59 -11.31
N PRO A 96 0.71 3.35 -11.02
CA PRO A 96 -0.62 3.08 -11.55
C PRO A 96 -0.64 3.09 -13.09
N ILE A 97 -1.30 2.10 -13.70
CA ILE A 97 -1.26 1.86 -15.15
C ILE A 97 -2.57 2.27 -15.85
N GLU A 98 -2.45 2.83 -17.06
CA GLU A 98 -3.59 3.18 -17.93
C GLU A 98 -4.24 1.94 -18.59
N ASP A 99 -3.51 0.81 -18.64
CA ASP A 99 -3.93 -0.38 -19.37
C ASP A 99 -5.27 -0.95 -18.86
N VAL A 100 -5.55 -0.84 -17.56
CA VAL A 100 -6.82 -1.28 -16.93
C VAL A 100 -8.00 -0.46 -17.44
N GLU A 101 -7.87 0.86 -17.47
CA GLU A 101 -8.96 1.74 -17.89
C GLU A 101 -9.23 1.57 -19.39
N ARG A 102 -8.16 1.41 -20.19
CA ARG A 102 -8.28 1.15 -21.62
C ARG A 102 -8.98 -0.17 -21.91
N TRP A 103 -8.66 -1.21 -21.15
CA TRP A 103 -9.38 -2.49 -21.19
C TRP A 103 -10.86 -2.27 -20.86
N ASN A 104 -11.14 -1.72 -19.68
CA ASN A 104 -12.50 -1.51 -19.19
C ASN A 104 -13.37 -0.69 -20.15
N SER A 105 -12.82 0.36 -20.76
CA SER A 105 -13.59 1.20 -21.70
C SER A 105 -14.04 0.44 -22.95
N GLY A 106 -13.24 -0.48 -23.49
CA GLY A 106 -13.63 -1.24 -24.67
C GLY A 106 -14.39 -2.52 -24.35
N ASP A 107 -14.01 -3.22 -23.28
CA ASP A 107 -14.73 -4.38 -22.77
C ASP A 107 -16.16 -4.00 -22.36
N PHE A 108 -16.37 -2.78 -21.83
CA PHE A 108 -17.69 -2.23 -21.55
C PHE A 108 -18.59 -2.15 -22.80
N ASP A 109 -18.04 -1.86 -23.98
CA ASP A 109 -18.80 -1.74 -25.24
C ASP A 109 -19.37 -3.09 -25.70
N ASP A 110 -18.79 -4.21 -25.25
CA ASP A 110 -19.22 -5.56 -25.62
C ASP A 110 -20.38 -6.10 -24.77
N TYR A 111 -20.80 -5.36 -23.73
CA TYR A 111 -21.99 -5.69 -22.99
C TYR A 111 -23.24 -5.59 -23.87
N ALA A 112 -24.09 -6.61 -23.82
CA ALA A 112 -25.37 -6.63 -24.50
C ALA A 112 -26.48 -6.94 -23.49
N ALA A 113 -27.33 -5.95 -23.25
CA ALA A 113 -28.58 -6.15 -22.52
C ALA A 113 -29.49 -7.14 -23.27
N GLY A 114 -30.41 -7.75 -22.53
CA GLY A 114 -31.43 -8.62 -23.07
C GLY A 114 -32.55 -7.86 -23.77
N ASP A 115 -33.73 -8.45 -23.75
CA ASP A 115 -34.94 -7.92 -24.37
C ASP A 115 -36.08 -7.84 -23.33
N GLU A 116 -37.28 -7.49 -23.76
CA GLU A 116 -38.43 -7.31 -22.87
C GLU A 116 -38.75 -8.58 -22.03
N GLU A 117 -38.32 -9.77 -22.47
CA GLU A 117 -38.56 -11.06 -21.79
C GLU A 117 -37.31 -11.59 -21.07
N THR A 118 -36.14 -10.95 -21.26
CA THR A 118 -34.84 -11.44 -20.83
C THR A 118 -34.01 -10.35 -20.16
N SER A 119 -33.61 -10.56 -18.90
CA SER A 119 -32.62 -9.71 -18.21
C SER A 119 -31.25 -10.38 -18.22
N VAL A 120 -30.19 -9.64 -18.56
CA VAL A 120 -28.80 -10.11 -18.62
C VAL A 120 -27.96 -9.36 -17.59
N HIS A 121 -27.38 -10.07 -16.62
CA HIS A 121 -26.65 -9.45 -15.51
C HIS A 121 -25.45 -10.28 -15.06
N PRO A 122 -24.42 -9.69 -14.43
CA PRO A 122 -23.35 -10.44 -13.79
C PRO A 122 -23.89 -11.21 -12.57
N GLU A 123 -23.22 -12.29 -12.19
CA GLU A 123 -23.69 -13.15 -11.08
C GLU A 123 -23.77 -12.41 -9.74
N ALA A 124 -22.95 -11.38 -9.53
CA ALA A 124 -22.96 -10.54 -8.33
C ALA A 124 -23.99 -9.41 -8.33
N ALA A 125 -24.76 -9.22 -9.42
CA ALA A 125 -25.75 -8.14 -9.49
C ALA A 125 -26.81 -8.26 -8.40
N ALA A 126 -27.10 -7.14 -7.71
CA ALA A 126 -28.25 -7.02 -6.85
C ALA A 126 -29.52 -6.82 -7.70
N LEU A 127 -30.46 -7.75 -7.60
CA LEU A 127 -31.70 -7.75 -8.39
C LEU A 127 -32.87 -7.24 -7.56
N GLU A 128 -33.72 -6.43 -8.19
CA GLU A 128 -34.97 -5.93 -7.64
C GLU A 128 -36.15 -6.44 -8.46
N ASP A 129 -37.22 -6.85 -7.76
CA ASP A 129 -38.44 -7.36 -8.37
C ASP A 129 -39.64 -6.48 -8.01
N GLY A 130 -40.36 -6.06 -9.04
CA GLY A 130 -41.66 -5.41 -8.97
C GLY A 130 -42.83 -6.38 -9.19
N ARG A 131 -43.98 -5.82 -9.54
CA ARG A 131 -45.19 -6.54 -9.91
C ARG A 131 -45.09 -7.12 -11.33
N PHE A 132 -44.63 -6.33 -12.28
CA PHE A 132 -44.44 -6.63 -13.69
C PHE A 132 -42.97 -6.54 -14.06
N ILE A 133 -42.23 -5.55 -13.57
CA ILE A 133 -40.78 -5.46 -13.80
C ILE A 133 -40.07 -6.51 -12.94
N LYS A 134 -39.18 -7.32 -13.51
CA LYS A 134 -38.44 -8.38 -12.84
C LYS A 134 -36.95 -8.33 -13.15
N ASP A 135 -36.16 -8.88 -12.23
CA ASP A 135 -34.71 -9.01 -12.37
C ASP A 135 -34.05 -7.69 -12.78
N ALA A 136 -34.58 -6.58 -12.26
CA ALA A 136 -34.07 -5.24 -12.55
C ALA A 136 -32.79 -5.00 -11.76
N HIS A 137 -31.78 -4.45 -12.42
CA HIS A 137 -30.54 -4.09 -11.74
C HIS A 137 -29.93 -2.82 -12.32
N ALA A 138 -29.19 -2.12 -11.45
CA ALA A 138 -28.10 -1.26 -11.84
C ALA A 138 -26.83 -1.90 -11.29
N THR A 139 -25.73 -1.88 -12.02
CA THR A 139 -24.46 -2.45 -11.55
C THR A 139 -23.31 -1.58 -12.00
N ILE A 140 -22.49 -1.15 -11.04
CA ILE A 140 -21.26 -0.41 -11.32
C ILE A 140 -20.28 -1.39 -11.98
N PHE A 141 -19.95 -1.10 -13.24
CA PHE A 141 -19.00 -1.88 -14.03
C PHE A 141 -17.56 -1.57 -13.61
N THR A 142 -17.20 -0.28 -13.53
CA THR A 142 -15.96 0.20 -12.91
C THR A 142 -16.05 1.69 -12.62
N VAL A 143 -15.12 2.19 -11.81
CA VAL A 143 -14.83 3.63 -11.66
C VAL A 143 -13.43 3.91 -12.20
N ASN A 144 -13.32 4.84 -13.16
CA ASN A 144 -12.06 5.14 -13.83
C ASN A 144 -11.65 6.63 -13.64
N PRO A 145 -10.39 6.92 -13.29
CA PRO A 145 -9.39 5.99 -12.75
C PRO A 145 -9.68 5.65 -11.28
N SER A 146 -9.38 4.42 -10.87
CA SER A 146 -9.47 4.01 -9.46
C SER A 146 -8.36 3.04 -9.07
N THR A 147 -8.11 2.89 -7.77
CA THR A 147 -7.15 1.95 -7.22
C THR A 147 -7.63 1.45 -5.87
N VAL A 148 -7.71 0.14 -5.70
CA VAL A 148 -8.10 -0.48 -4.43
C VAL A 148 -6.85 -0.70 -3.59
N LEU A 149 -6.74 0.03 -2.48
CA LEU A 149 -5.65 -0.15 -1.52
C LEU A 149 -5.96 -1.32 -0.59
N GLN A 150 -5.08 -2.31 -0.53
CA GLN A 150 -5.17 -3.44 0.39
C GLN A 150 -4.37 -3.16 1.67
N SER A 151 -5.01 -3.24 2.84
CA SER A 151 -4.41 -2.91 4.15
C SER A 151 -4.99 -3.78 5.27
N GLY A 152 -4.17 -4.68 5.83
CA GLY A 152 -4.63 -5.66 6.80
C GLY A 152 -5.81 -6.48 6.28
N THR A 153 -6.92 -6.49 6.99
CA THR A 153 -8.16 -7.17 6.56
C THR A 153 -9.13 -6.27 5.79
N ASN A 154 -8.73 -5.02 5.51
CA ASN A 154 -9.60 -4.02 4.89
C ASN A 154 -9.06 -3.63 3.52
N SER A 155 -9.97 -3.23 2.64
CA SER A 155 -9.66 -2.62 1.35
C SER A 155 -10.36 -1.27 1.23
N THR A 156 -9.69 -0.29 0.63
CA THR A 156 -10.27 1.04 0.38
C THR A 156 -10.14 1.39 -1.09
N THR A 157 -11.25 1.71 -1.75
CA THR A 157 -11.24 2.16 -3.15
C THR A 157 -10.90 3.65 -3.21
N TYR A 158 -9.74 3.97 -3.77
CA TYR A 158 -9.33 5.33 -4.06
C TYR A 158 -9.73 5.73 -5.47
N ILE A 159 -10.27 6.95 -5.61
CA ILE A 159 -10.64 7.54 -6.90
C ILE A 159 -9.97 8.90 -7.09
N ALA A 160 -9.87 9.35 -8.33
CA ALA A 160 -9.46 10.71 -8.64
C ALA A 160 -10.57 11.72 -8.27
N PRO A 161 -10.25 13.02 -8.08
CA PRO A 161 -11.27 14.06 -7.91
C PRO A 161 -12.20 14.23 -9.12
N GLU A 162 -11.75 13.80 -10.29
CA GLU A 162 -12.47 13.83 -11.56
C GLU A 162 -12.32 12.48 -12.26
N GLY A 163 -13.41 11.97 -12.82
CA GLY A 163 -13.44 10.65 -13.44
C GLY A 163 -14.82 10.29 -13.95
N GLU A 164 -15.02 8.99 -14.18
CA GLU A 164 -16.28 8.44 -14.66
C GLU A 164 -16.60 7.11 -13.99
N VAL A 165 -17.90 6.83 -13.91
CA VAL A 165 -18.48 5.55 -13.51
C VAL A 165 -19.07 4.93 -14.77
N LEU A 166 -18.60 3.74 -15.11
CA LEU A 166 -19.23 2.90 -16.11
C LEU A 166 -20.24 2.03 -15.38
N ALA A 167 -21.47 1.98 -15.87
CA ALA A 167 -22.54 1.21 -15.27
C ALA A 167 -23.36 0.50 -16.33
N ILE A 168 -23.81 -0.70 -15.98
CA ILE A 168 -24.78 -1.46 -16.77
C ILE A 168 -26.10 -1.57 -16.02
N SER A 169 -27.19 -1.62 -16.77
CA SER A 169 -28.52 -1.91 -16.25
C SER A 169 -29.30 -2.78 -17.21
N ASP A 170 -30.18 -3.61 -16.67
CA ASP A 170 -31.11 -4.41 -17.45
C ASP A 170 -32.30 -4.84 -16.59
N TYR A 171 -33.35 -5.30 -17.25
CA TYR A 171 -34.57 -5.78 -16.63
C TYR A 171 -35.40 -6.59 -17.65
N ARG A 172 -36.38 -7.34 -17.16
CA ARG A 172 -37.42 -7.93 -18.00
C ARG A 172 -38.81 -7.58 -17.49
N VAL A 173 -39.84 -7.78 -18.31
CA VAL A 173 -41.23 -7.57 -17.95
C VAL A 173 -41.98 -8.91 -17.95
N GLU A 174 -42.52 -9.26 -16.79
CA GLU A 174 -43.43 -10.39 -16.61
C GLU A 174 -44.87 -9.95 -16.92
N VAL A 175 -45.36 -10.39 -18.08
CA VAL A 175 -46.76 -10.22 -18.49
C VAL A 175 -47.59 -11.34 -17.87
N PRO A 176 -48.68 -11.04 -17.14
CA PRO A 176 -49.54 -12.09 -16.57
C PRO A 176 -50.15 -13.01 -17.62
N ASP A 177 -50.37 -14.28 -17.24
CA ASP A 177 -51.06 -15.26 -18.09
C ASP A 177 -52.47 -14.80 -18.48
N ASP A 178 -52.84 -15.06 -19.73
CA ASP A 178 -54.21 -14.88 -20.22
C ASP A 178 -55.18 -15.87 -19.56
N SER A 179 -56.39 -15.39 -19.28
CA SER A 179 -57.51 -16.23 -18.84
C SER A 179 -58.57 -16.30 -19.94
N GLU A 180 -58.59 -17.41 -20.69
CA GLU A 180 -59.54 -17.58 -21.81
C GLU A 180 -60.82 -18.35 -21.43
N THR A 181 -60.96 -18.79 -20.19
CA THR A 181 -62.07 -19.67 -19.75
C THR A 181 -62.90 -19.00 -18.64
N GLY A 182 -64.17 -19.37 -18.52
CA GLY A 182 -65.03 -18.82 -17.48
C GLY A 182 -65.84 -17.58 -17.89
N PRO A 183 -66.60 -17.02 -16.94
CA PRO A 183 -67.46 -15.86 -17.16
C PRO A 183 -66.70 -14.53 -17.26
N VAL A 184 -65.44 -14.49 -16.80
CA VAL A 184 -64.51 -13.37 -16.90
C VAL A 184 -63.27 -13.87 -17.60
N ARG A 185 -62.82 -13.14 -18.62
CA ARG A 185 -61.63 -13.45 -19.40
C ARG A 185 -60.69 -12.26 -19.37
N ASP A 186 -59.40 -12.53 -19.30
CA ASP A 186 -58.36 -11.52 -19.28
C ASP A 186 -57.39 -11.79 -20.41
N GLU A 187 -57.13 -10.78 -21.23
CA GLU A 187 -56.05 -10.77 -22.20
C GLU A 187 -55.05 -9.68 -21.79
N TRP A 188 -53.80 -10.06 -21.60
CA TRP A 188 -52.69 -9.17 -21.22
C TRP A 188 -51.73 -9.01 -22.40
N SER A 189 -51.18 -7.81 -22.53
CA SER A 189 -50.10 -7.55 -23.49
C SER A 189 -49.23 -6.41 -22.98
N LEU A 190 -47.92 -6.50 -23.19
CA LEU A 190 -47.03 -5.36 -23.00
C LEU A 190 -47.40 -4.25 -23.98
N GLU A 191 -47.57 -3.03 -23.47
CA GLU A 191 -47.88 -1.85 -24.28
C GLU A 191 -46.63 -0.99 -24.47
N GLU A 192 -45.89 -0.73 -23.38
CA GLU A 192 -44.67 0.07 -23.39
C GLU A 192 -43.76 -0.34 -22.22
N THR A 193 -42.45 -0.28 -22.45
CA THR A 193 -41.45 -0.40 -21.39
C THR A 193 -40.24 0.47 -21.74
N GLU A 194 -39.65 1.11 -20.74
CA GLU A 194 -38.54 2.05 -20.93
C GLU A 194 -37.59 2.05 -19.73
N LEU A 195 -36.29 2.09 -20.01
CA LEU A 195 -35.28 2.53 -19.06
C LEU A 195 -35.29 4.07 -19.05
N GLU A 196 -36.00 4.67 -18.11
CA GLU A 196 -36.25 6.12 -18.06
C GLU A 196 -34.96 6.90 -17.84
N SER A 197 -34.13 6.45 -16.90
CA SER A 197 -32.83 7.05 -16.63
C SER A 197 -31.88 6.10 -15.91
N VAL A 198 -30.58 6.36 -16.06
CA VAL A 198 -29.50 5.83 -15.22
C VAL A 198 -28.74 7.04 -14.69
N THR A 199 -28.82 7.27 -13.39
CA THR A 199 -28.33 8.47 -12.73
C THR A 199 -27.19 8.13 -11.77
N LEU A 200 -26.08 8.85 -11.89
CA LEU A 200 -25.01 8.84 -10.90
C LEU A 200 -25.33 9.87 -9.80
N GLN A 201 -25.39 9.39 -8.57
CA GLN A 201 -25.53 10.19 -7.37
C GLN A 201 -24.24 10.16 -6.55
N ILE A 202 -23.89 11.31 -5.98
CA ILE A 202 -22.79 11.47 -5.03
C ILE A 202 -23.40 11.90 -3.71
N ASP A 203 -23.26 11.09 -2.66
CA ASP A 203 -23.85 11.33 -1.34
C ASP A 203 -25.36 11.68 -1.41
N GLY A 204 -26.08 11.01 -2.32
CA GLY A 204 -27.52 11.21 -2.58
C GLY A 204 -27.88 12.42 -3.45
N GLN A 205 -26.91 13.08 -4.08
CA GLN A 205 -27.15 14.17 -5.04
C GLN A 205 -26.85 13.72 -6.46
N ALA A 206 -27.82 13.82 -7.37
CA ALA A 206 -27.61 13.54 -8.79
C ALA A 206 -26.56 14.48 -9.41
N VAL A 207 -25.58 13.91 -10.12
CA VAL A 207 -24.47 14.65 -10.75
C VAL A 207 -24.44 14.46 -12.26
N ASP A 208 -24.76 13.26 -12.74
CA ASP A 208 -24.85 12.96 -14.18
C ASP A 208 -25.93 11.90 -14.44
N SER A 209 -26.44 11.85 -15.67
CA SER A 209 -27.51 10.93 -16.05
C SER A 209 -27.45 10.54 -17.53
N ASN A 210 -27.86 9.31 -17.83
CA ASN A 210 -28.01 8.76 -19.19
C ASN A 210 -29.32 7.95 -19.27
N THR A 211 -29.65 7.38 -20.43
CA THR A 211 -30.86 6.58 -20.68
C THR A 211 -30.51 5.28 -21.41
N SER A 212 -29.29 4.77 -21.21
CA SER A 212 -28.75 3.61 -21.91
C SER A 212 -28.46 2.49 -20.91
N HIS A 213 -28.72 1.25 -21.31
CA HIS A 213 -28.32 0.05 -20.57
C HIS A 213 -26.81 -0.03 -20.36
N GLN A 214 -26.02 0.65 -21.20
CA GLN A 214 -24.60 0.94 -21.01
C GLN A 214 -24.45 2.45 -20.78
N SER A 215 -24.23 2.84 -19.53
CA SER A 215 -24.12 4.24 -19.12
C SER A 215 -22.71 4.62 -18.67
N THR A 216 -22.11 5.61 -19.34
CA THR A 216 -20.92 6.33 -18.88
C THR A 216 -21.36 7.62 -18.19
N LEU A 217 -21.06 7.74 -16.90
CA LEU A 217 -21.53 8.83 -16.03
C LEU A 217 -20.33 9.55 -15.41
N LYS A 218 -20.24 10.87 -15.54
CA LYS A 218 -19.05 11.65 -15.14
C LYS A 218 -19.22 12.35 -13.81
N TYR A 219 -18.13 12.51 -13.09
CA TYR A 219 -18.06 13.34 -11.89
C TYR A 219 -16.82 14.24 -11.92
N SER A 220 -16.85 15.32 -11.15
CA SER A 220 -15.71 16.21 -10.97
C SER A 220 -15.75 16.91 -9.62
N SER A 221 -14.61 17.48 -9.22
CA SER A 221 -14.46 18.25 -7.99
C SER A 221 -14.81 17.49 -6.70
N LEU A 222 -14.60 16.17 -6.68
CA LEU A 222 -14.84 15.35 -5.48
C LEU A 222 -13.77 15.57 -4.41
N SER A 223 -14.13 15.33 -3.15
CA SER A 223 -13.20 15.34 -2.02
C SER A 223 -13.72 14.47 -0.87
N GLY A 224 -12.84 14.09 0.06
CA GLY A 224 -13.22 13.29 1.22
C GLY A 224 -13.47 11.83 0.88
N ALA A 225 -14.52 11.25 1.45
CA ALA A 225 -14.92 9.86 1.26
C ALA A 225 -16.36 9.77 0.73
N PRO A 226 -16.60 10.11 -0.55
CA PRO A 226 -17.94 10.11 -1.12
C PRO A 226 -18.43 8.69 -1.38
N THR A 227 -19.76 8.52 -1.31
CA THR A 227 -20.44 7.32 -1.82
C THR A 227 -20.93 7.58 -3.24
N LEU A 228 -20.50 6.74 -4.18
CA LEU A 228 -20.98 6.76 -5.55
C LEU A 228 -22.17 5.79 -5.64
N THR A 229 -23.34 6.28 -6.05
CA THR A 229 -24.53 5.45 -6.22
C THR A 229 -25.04 5.56 -7.64
N VAL A 230 -25.23 4.44 -8.33
CA VAL A 230 -25.91 4.40 -9.63
C VAL A 230 -27.34 3.96 -9.40
N GLU A 231 -28.28 4.72 -9.95
CA GLU A 231 -29.72 4.49 -9.84
C GLU A 231 -30.32 4.34 -11.24
N ALA A 232 -30.95 3.21 -11.53
CA ALA A 232 -31.69 2.98 -12.76
C ALA A 232 -33.20 3.03 -12.49
N ASP A 233 -33.89 3.95 -13.16
CA ASP A 233 -35.34 4.08 -13.13
C ASP A 233 -35.96 3.43 -14.36
N ILE A 234 -36.89 2.50 -14.12
CA ILE A 234 -37.53 1.68 -15.15
C ILE A 234 -39.03 1.85 -15.03
N SER A 235 -39.72 1.92 -16.16
CA SER A 235 -41.17 1.88 -16.21
C SER A 235 -41.70 0.87 -17.21
N ALA A 236 -42.85 0.30 -16.87
CA ALA A 236 -43.58 -0.62 -17.73
C ALA A 236 -45.09 -0.32 -17.67
N GLN A 237 -45.74 -0.39 -18.82
CA GLN A 237 -47.19 -0.28 -18.96
C GLN A 237 -47.71 -1.51 -19.70
N LEU A 238 -48.66 -2.18 -19.06
CA LEU A 238 -49.39 -3.30 -19.66
C LEU A 238 -50.77 -2.82 -20.11
N ARG A 239 -51.30 -3.50 -21.11
CA ARG A 239 -52.70 -3.40 -21.52
C ARG A 239 -53.43 -4.66 -21.08
N GLN A 240 -54.42 -4.48 -20.19
CA GLN A 240 -55.34 -5.54 -19.78
C GLN A 240 -56.68 -5.33 -20.47
N LYS A 241 -57.13 -6.32 -21.23
CA LYS A 241 -58.48 -6.37 -21.78
C LYS A 241 -59.29 -7.41 -21.01
N GLU A 242 -60.14 -6.92 -20.11
CA GLU A 242 -61.06 -7.76 -19.34
C GLU A 242 -62.38 -7.89 -20.13
N GLN A 243 -62.85 -9.13 -20.32
CA GLN A 243 -64.14 -9.42 -20.92
C GLN A 243 -65.04 -10.17 -19.95
N THR A 244 -66.23 -9.62 -19.68
CA THR A 244 -67.23 -10.23 -18.79
C THR A 244 -68.47 -10.64 -19.58
N CYS A 245 -68.95 -11.87 -19.38
CA CYS A 245 -70.16 -12.39 -20.03
C CYS A 245 -71.38 -12.32 -19.10
N ASP A 246 -72.44 -11.66 -19.56
CA ASP A 246 -73.67 -11.47 -18.77
C ASP A 246 -74.52 -12.73 -18.64
N GLU A 247 -74.43 -13.65 -19.61
CA GLU A 247 -75.19 -14.91 -19.67
C GLU A 247 -74.25 -16.10 -19.91
N TYR A 248 -73.38 -16.38 -18.95
CA TYR A 248 -72.38 -17.44 -19.07
C TYR A 248 -72.94 -18.83 -18.73
N ASN A 249 -72.76 -19.79 -19.65
CA ASN A 249 -73.13 -21.19 -19.44
C ASN A 249 -71.92 -22.02 -18.98
N GLN A 250 -71.90 -22.35 -17.69
CA GLN A 250 -70.85 -23.15 -17.06
C GLN A 250 -70.72 -24.57 -17.61
N SER A 251 -71.78 -25.16 -18.17
CA SER A 251 -71.75 -26.55 -18.64
C SER A 251 -71.06 -26.71 -19.99
N THR A 252 -71.05 -25.66 -20.80
CA THR A 252 -70.47 -25.64 -22.15
C THR A 252 -69.28 -24.70 -22.29
N ASP A 253 -68.88 -24.04 -21.20
CA ASP A 253 -67.85 -22.97 -21.17
C ASP A 253 -68.06 -21.95 -22.30
N SER A 254 -69.30 -21.47 -22.41
CA SER A 254 -69.71 -20.61 -23.51
C SER A 254 -70.56 -19.44 -23.03
N CYS A 255 -70.33 -18.27 -23.62
CA CYS A 255 -71.21 -17.12 -23.43
C CYS A 255 -72.43 -17.23 -24.34
N GLU A 256 -73.63 -17.26 -23.75
CA GLU A 256 -74.91 -17.25 -24.49
C GLU A 256 -75.39 -15.80 -24.78
N GLY A 257 -74.86 -14.83 -24.03
CA GLY A 257 -75.16 -13.39 -24.14
C GLY A 257 -74.08 -12.60 -24.90
N SER A 258 -73.91 -11.33 -24.52
CA SER A 258 -72.82 -10.46 -25.00
C SER A 258 -71.62 -10.49 -24.06
N TRP A 259 -70.44 -10.25 -24.62
CA TRP A 259 -69.24 -9.88 -23.85
C TRP A 259 -69.20 -8.36 -23.69
N GLU A 260 -69.21 -7.88 -22.45
CA GLU A 260 -68.77 -6.53 -22.12
C GLU A 260 -67.24 -6.51 -22.08
N THR A 261 -66.61 -5.44 -22.55
CA THR A 261 -65.15 -5.31 -22.63
C THR A 261 -64.69 -4.04 -21.95
N GLU A 262 -63.80 -4.19 -20.99
CA GLU A 262 -63.09 -3.12 -20.29
C GLU A 262 -61.61 -3.18 -20.65
N ILE A 263 -60.98 -2.02 -20.87
CA ILE A 263 -59.55 -1.92 -21.17
C ILE A 263 -58.92 -1.09 -20.06
N ASN A 264 -57.99 -1.70 -19.35
CA ASN A 264 -57.19 -1.08 -18.31
C ASN A 264 -55.73 -0.98 -18.77
N HIS A 265 -55.02 0.01 -18.23
CA HIS A 265 -53.61 0.26 -18.52
C HIS A 265 -52.77 0.28 -17.22
N PRO A 266 -52.58 -0.87 -16.54
CA PRO A 266 -51.75 -0.91 -15.35
C PRO A 266 -50.32 -0.51 -15.66
N SER A 267 -49.75 0.38 -14.85
CA SER A 267 -48.34 0.80 -14.97
C SER A 267 -47.57 0.54 -13.68
N GLU A 268 -46.27 0.41 -13.81
CA GLU A 268 -45.32 0.27 -12.72
C GLU A 268 -44.07 1.12 -12.98
N HIS A 269 -43.48 1.63 -11.91
CA HIS A 269 -42.14 2.20 -11.87
C HIS A 269 -41.32 1.45 -10.83
N LEU A 270 -40.10 1.07 -11.17
CA LEU A 270 -39.16 0.39 -10.29
C LEU A 270 -37.80 1.06 -10.40
N THR A 271 -37.13 1.19 -9.25
CA THR A 271 -35.80 1.76 -9.16
C THR A 271 -34.85 0.69 -8.65
N ALA A 272 -33.75 0.45 -9.37
CA ALA A 272 -32.67 -0.44 -8.96
C ALA A 272 -31.40 0.37 -8.68
N THR A 273 -30.64 0.00 -7.65
CA THR A 273 -29.46 0.78 -7.24
C THR A 273 -28.24 -0.10 -6.95
N ASP A 274 -27.06 0.46 -7.19
CA ASP A 274 -25.77 -0.08 -6.75
C ASP A 274 -24.92 1.05 -6.18
N SER A 275 -24.09 0.76 -5.18
CA SER A 275 -23.32 1.77 -4.46
C SER A 275 -21.92 1.32 -4.10
N LEU A 276 -20.97 2.25 -4.22
CA LEU A 276 -19.57 2.05 -3.90
C LEU A 276 -19.07 3.17 -2.98
N GLU A 277 -18.58 2.77 -1.81
CA GLU A 277 -17.88 3.66 -0.88
C GLU A 277 -16.46 3.92 -1.39
N THR A 278 -16.04 5.18 -1.45
CA THR A 278 -14.74 5.56 -2.02
C THR A 278 -14.01 6.58 -1.15
N THR A 279 -12.72 6.79 -1.43
CA THR A 279 -11.92 7.89 -0.89
C THR A 279 -11.22 8.63 -2.02
N VAL A 280 -11.26 9.96 -2.01
CA VAL A 280 -10.60 10.76 -3.06
C VAL A 280 -9.11 10.87 -2.75
N ASN A 281 -8.26 10.44 -3.68
CA ASN A 281 -6.81 10.60 -3.59
C ASN A 281 -6.40 12.00 -4.07
N ARG A 282 -6.06 12.88 -3.12
CA ARG A 282 -5.75 14.30 -3.40
C ARG A 282 -4.30 14.61 -3.08
N VAL A 283 -3.51 14.84 -4.12
CA VAL A 283 -2.11 15.28 -4.01
C VAL A 283 -1.95 16.80 -4.02
N ASP A 284 -3.02 17.55 -4.31
CA ASP A 284 -3.00 19.00 -4.33
C ASP A 284 -2.95 19.64 -2.93
N THR A 285 -3.05 18.82 -1.89
CA THR A 285 -2.80 19.20 -0.49
C THR A 285 -1.37 18.91 -0.06
N ALA A 286 -0.48 18.51 -0.97
CA ALA A 286 0.91 18.27 -0.64
C ALA A 286 1.67 19.59 -0.39
N ASP A 287 2.53 19.58 0.61
CA ASP A 287 3.37 20.72 0.99
C ASP A 287 4.72 20.22 1.53
N GLY A 288 5.61 21.15 1.89
CA GLY A 288 6.91 20.81 2.44
C GLY A 288 7.87 21.98 2.46
N ASN A 289 9.04 21.74 3.05
CA ASN A 289 10.09 22.72 3.24
C ASN A 289 11.44 22.15 2.80
N GLN A 290 12.36 23.04 2.45
CA GLN A 290 13.77 22.72 2.23
C GLN A 290 14.65 23.44 3.25
N THR A 291 15.85 22.91 3.45
CA THR A 291 16.82 23.38 4.42
C THR A 291 18.24 23.22 3.86
N ALA A 292 19.05 24.27 4.01
CA ALA A 292 20.47 24.23 3.66
C ALA A 292 21.35 23.80 4.85
N PHE A 293 22.58 23.40 4.60
CA PHE A 293 23.55 23.04 5.66
C PHE A 293 24.77 23.97 5.61
N GLU A 294 25.09 24.63 6.73
CA GLU A 294 26.15 25.66 6.75
C GLU A 294 27.54 25.11 6.39
N ALA A 295 27.85 23.85 6.73
CA ALA A 295 29.14 23.24 6.41
C ALA A 295 29.34 22.92 4.92
N ASP A 296 28.26 22.71 4.16
CA ASP A 296 28.34 22.24 2.78
C ASP A 296 27.18 22.79 1.94
N ASP A 297 27.49 23.73 1.06
CA ASP A 297 26.53 24.36 0.13
C ASP A 297 25.90 23.34 -0.85
N ASN A 298 26.48 22.15 -1.01
CA ASN A 298 25.90 21.06 -1.83
C ASN A 298 25.06 20.08 -1.01
N ARG A 299 24.97 20.27 0.32
CA ARG A 299 24.11 19.47 1.17
C ARG A 299 22.78 20.18 1.38
N THR A 300 21.71 19.48 1.02
CA THR A 300 20.34 19.98 1.14
C THR A 300 19.47 18.94 1.82
N GLY A 301 18.58 19.41 2.68
CA GLY A 301 17.52 18.64 3.31
C GLY A 301 16.16 19.10 2.80
N ALA A 302 15.22 18.18 2.71
CA ALA A 302 13.83 18.50 2.41
C ALA A 302 12.88 17.67 3.28
N VAL A 303 11.82 18.29 3.77
CA VAL A 303 10.68 17.60 4.37
C VAL A 303 9.52 17.72 3.42
N VAL A 304 8.96 16.60 3.00
CA VAL A 304 7.79 16.57 2.10
C VAL A 304 6.62 15.91 2.82
N HIS A 305 5.46 16.55 2.72
CA HIS A 305 4.18 16.10 3.24
C HIS A 305 3.25 15.81 2.06
N PRO A 306 3.12 14.56 1.60
CA PRO A 306 2.30 14.22 0.44
C PRO A 306 0.80 14.49 0.59
N GLY A 307 0.31 14.66 1.83
CA GLY A 307 -1.10 14.98 2.14
C GLY A 307 -2.12 13.86 1.91
N THR A 308 -1.72 12.78 1.21
CA THR A 308 -2.55 11.61 0.90
C THR A 308 -1.69 10.36 0.78
N VAL A 309 -2.31 9.21 0.46
CA VAL A 309 -1.55 8.00 0.10
C VAL A 309 -0.88 8.22 -1.26
N TRP A 310 0.44 8.05 -1.31
CA TRP A 310 1.30 8.46 -2.42
C TRP A 310 2.15 7.28 -2.92
N SER A 311 2.46 7.27 -4.21
CA SER A 311 3.25 6.23 -4.88
C SER A 311 4.72 6.61 -5.09
N GLY A 312 5.00 7.91 -5.26
CA GLY A 312 6.36 8.40 -5.43
C GLY A 312 6.49 9.91 -5.22
N ILE A 313 7.72 10.34 -4.97
CA ILE A 313 8.13 11.74 -4.93
C ILE A 313 9.33 11.88 -5.88
N GLY A 314 9.15 12.61 -6.98
CA GLY A 314 10.22 12.99 -7.90
C GLY A 314 10.94 14.24 -7.40
N ILE A 315 12.26 14.18 -7.33
CA ILE A 315 13.10 15.36 -7.06
C ILE A 315 13.61 15.93 -8.38
N ASP A 316 14.07 15.05 -9.27
CA ASP A 316 14.43 15.36 -10.65
C ASP A 316 14.14 14.15 -11.56
N ASP A 317 14.53 14.23 -12.84
CA ASP A 317 14.29 13.19 -13.84
C ASP A 317 14.94 11.82 -13.50
N GLU A 318 15.99 11.81 -12.66
CA GLU A 318 16.78 10.62 -12.34
C GLU A 318 16.61 10.16 -10.88
N THR A 319 16.19 11.08 -10.01
CA THR A 319 16.13 10.90 -8.56
C THR A 319 14.69 10.92 -8.07
N ARG A 320 14.25 9.79 -7.52
CA ARG A 320 12.92 9.67 -6.93
C ARG A 320 12.92 8.82 -5.68
N VAL A 321 12.04 9.19 -4.76
CA VAL A 321 11.61 8.33 -3.67
C VAL A 321 10.39 7.56 -4.14
N ARG A 322 10.37 6.27 -3.84
CA ARG A 322 9.25 5.40 -4.09
C ARG A 322 8.56 5.08 -2.77
N GLY A 323 7.23 5.17 -2.77
CA GLY A 323 6.42 4.69 -1.65
C GLY A 323 6.47 3.16 -1.53
N ASN A 324 5.80 2.66 -0.50
CA ASN A 324 5.78 1.23 -0.18
C ASN A 324 4.97 0.41 -1.19
N TRP A 325 4.17 1.08 -2.02
CA TRP A 325 3.16 0.45 -2.86
C TRP A 325 3.76 -0.12 -4.13
N ARG A 326 3.27 -1.30 -4.51
CA ARG A 326 3.29 -1.81 -5.87
C ARG A 326 1.88 -2.12 -6.31
N PHE A 327 1.71 -2.18 -7.62
CA PHE A 327 0.39 -2.31 -8.22
C PHE A 327 0.30 -3.62 -8.98
N TYR A 328 -0.81 -4.33 -8.82
CA TYR A 328 -1.20 -5.42 -9.70
C TYR A 328 -2.64 -5.17 -10.15
N SER A 329 -3.09 -5.85 -11.19
CA SER A 329 -4.50 -5.83 -11.55
C SER A 329 -5.04 -7.24 -11.65
N ALA A 330 -6.33 -7.35 -11.42
CA ALA A 330 -7.10 -8.58 -11.55
C ALA A 330 -8.49 -8.22 -12.08
N GLY A 331 -9.24 -9.20 -12.57
CA GLY A 331 -10.66 -9.06 -12.82
C GLY A 331 -11.44 -8.68 -11.55
N ALA A 332 -12.58 -8.02 -11.74
CA ALA A 332 -13.48 -7.74 -10.65
C ALA A 332 -14.29 -9.00 -10.29
N ASP A 333 -14.41 -9.24 -8.99
CA ASP A 333 -15.17 -10.37 -8.45
C ASP A 333 -16.62 -10.37 -8.95
N GLY A 334 -17.16 -11.56 -9.23
CA GLY A 334 -18.55 -11.72 -9.64
C GLY A 334 -18.83 -11.46 -11.13
N TRP A 335 -17.81 -11.09 -11.91
CA TRP A 335 -17.91 -10.86 -13.35
C TRP A 335 -17.50 -12.04 -14.20
N HIS A 336 -17.07 -13.18 -13.63
CA HIS A 336 -16.68 -14.36 -14.44
C HIS A 336 -17.85 -14.97 -15.24
N THR A 337 -19.08 -14.78 -14.75
CA THR A 337 -20.30 -15.41 -15.28
C THR A 337 -21.38 -14.36 -15.54
N MET A 338 -21.96 -14.40 -16.74
CA MET A 338 -23.20 -13.68 -17.05
C MET A 338 -24.39 -14.64 -16.94
N VAL A 339 -25.47 -14.10 -16.38
CA VAL A 339 -26.73 -14.80 -16.19
C VAL A 339 -27.77 -14.15 -17.10
N SER A 340 -28.43 -14.95 -17.93
CA SER A 340 -29.63 -14.52 -18.66
C SER A 340 -30.85 -15.12 -17.98
N GLN A 341 -31.72 -14.27 -17.44
CA GLN A 341 -32.95 -14.65 -16.77
C GLN A 341 -34.16 -14.47 -17.68
N THR A 342 -35.00 -15.50 -17.74
CA THR A 342 -36.30 -15.50 -18.41
C THR A 342 -37.35 -16.01 -17.43
N GLU A 343 -38.63 -15.88 -17.77
CA GLU A 343 -39.73 -16.49 -16.99
C GLU A 343 -39.52 -17.99 -16.76
N SER A 344 -39.00 -18.70 -17.76
CA SER A 344 -38.82 -20.17 -17.72
C SER A 344 -37.58 -20.63 -16.93
N GLY A 345 -36.71 -19.70 -16.54
CA GLY A 345 -35.49 -19.97 -15.78
C GLY A 345 -34.27 -19.19 -16.27
N ALA A 346 -33.12 -19.49 -15.68
CA ALA A 346 -31.86 -18.79 -15.91
C ALA A 346 -30.83 -19.67 -16.64
N THR A 347 -30.13 -19.09 -17.61
CA THR A 347 -28.92 -19.68 -18.23
C THR A 347 -27.67 -18.96 -17.72
N ARG A 348 -26.57 -19.70 -17.60
CA ARG A 348 -25.27 -19.17 -17.13
C ARG A 348 -24.22 -19.45 -18.18
N VAL A 349 -23.46 -18.43 -18.55
CA VAL A 349 -22.36 -18.51 -19.52
C VAL A 349 -21.15 -17.74 -19.00
N ASN A 350 -19.97 -18.07 -19.50
CA ASN A 350 -18.79 -17.23 -19.26
C ASN A 350 -19.09 -15.81 -19.70
N SER A 351 -18.67 -14.85 -18.89
CA SER A 351 -18.98 -13.45 -19.17
C SER A 351 -18.33 -12.98 -20.47
N THR A 352 -19.10 -12.19 -21.22
CA THR A 352 -18.64 -11.44 -22.39
C THR A 352 -17.96 -10.14 -22.01
N VAL A 353 -18.09 -9.70 -20.75
CA VAL A 353 -17.44 -8.49 -20.23
C VAL A 353 -16.79 -8.79 -18.87
N ARG A 354 -15.54 -8.38 -18.72
CA ARG A 354 -14.68 -8.66 -17.58
C ARG A 354 -13.94 -7.39 -17.14
N PRO A 355 -14.57 -6.52 -16.34
CA PRO A 355 -13.89 -5.35 -15.82
C PRO A 355 -12.67 -5.79 -15.00
N ALA A 356 -11.57 -5.08 -15.18
CA ALA A 356 -10.35 -5.21 -14.40
C ALA A 356 -10.26 -4.09 -13.36
N GLN A 357 -9.69 -4.42 -12.21
CA GLN A 357 -9.45 -3.52 -11.09
C GLN A 357 -7.96 -3.44 -10.80
N LEU A 358 -7.46 -2.22 -10.62
CA LEU A 358 -6.09 -1.99 -10.13
C LEU A 358 -6.08 -2.05 -8.61
N TYR A 359 -5.10 -2.76 -8.05
CA TYR A 359 -4.86 -2.91 -6.63
C TYR A 359 -3.50 -2.32 -6.25
N ALA A 360 -3.39 -1.77 -5.05
CA ALA A 360 -2.14 -1.32 -4.45
C ALA A 360 -1.85 -2.15 -3.19
N VAL A 361 -0.65 -2.73 -3.12
CA VAL A 361 -0.17 -3.56 -2.00
C VAL A 361 1.17 -3.08 -1.48
N PRO A 362 1.39 -3.11 -0.15
CA PRO A 362 2.66 -2.69 0.44
C PRO A 362 3.69 -3.81 0.22
N MET A 363 4.75 -3.53 -0.53
CA MET A 363 5.85 -4.48 -0.78
C MET A 363 7.07 -4.24 0.11
N GLN A 364 7.12 -3.10 0.79
CA GLN A 364 8.20 -2.71 1.70
C GLN A 364 7.61 -2.17 3.00
N ALA A 365 8.36 -2.32 4.10
CA ALA A 365 7.97 -1.76 5.38
C ALA A 365 8.03 -0.23 5.40
N GLU A 366 8.99 0.35 4.68
CA GLU A 366 9.25 1.79 4.63
C GLU A 366 9.53 2.23 3.17
N PRO A 367 9.38 3.54 2.86
CA PRO A 367 9.69 4.07 1.54
C PRO A 367 11.18 3.88 1.20
N GLU A 368 11.49 3.82 -0.10
CA GLU A 368 12.85 3.57 -0.58
C GLU A 368 13.27 4.56 -1.67
N VAL A 369 14.56 4.85 -1.78
CA VAL A 369 15.10 5.64 -2.89
C VAL A 369 15.24 4.74 -4.12
N ALA A 370 14.56 5.08 -5.20
CA ALA A 370 14.67 4.30 -6.44
C ALA A 370 15.99 4.61 -7.15
N GLY A 371 16.67 3.57 -7.67
CA GLY A 371 17.87 3.74 -8.52
C GLY A 371 19.21 3.27 -7.93
N GLY A 372 19.24 2.71 -6.72
CA GLY A 372 20.46 2.19 -6.10
C GLY A 372 20.91 0.79 -6.56
N ALA A 373 21.06 0.54 -7.87
CA ALA A 373 21.37 -0.81 -8.39
C ALA A 373 22.78 -0.96 -9.01
N THR A 374 23.73 -0.09 -8.65
CA THR A 374 25.16 -0.41 -8.83
C THR A 374 25.90 -0.17 -7.53
N ASP A 375 26.51 -1.22 -6.95
CA ASP A 375 27.28 -1.21 -5.69
C ASP A 375 28.48 -0.22 -5.67
N THR A 376 28.66 0.58 -6.72
CA THR A 376 29.82 1.45 -6.93
C THR A 376 29.54 2.94 -6.78
N VAL A 377 28.28 3.37 -6.71
CA VAL A 377 27.91 4.79 -6.54
C VAL A 377 26.82 4.90 -5.47
N ALA A 378 27.09 5.65 -4.40
CA ALA A 378 26.08 5.94 -3.39
C ALA A 378 24.91 6.70 -4.03
N PRO A 379 23.64 6.39 -3.68
CA PRO A 379 22.51 7.12 -4.22
C PRO A 379 22.63 8.61 -3.89
N PRO A 380 22.20 9.50 -4.79
CA PRO A 380 22.28 10.95 -4.56
C PRO A 380 21.32 11.41 -3.44
N LEU A 381 20.43 10.55 -2.97
CA LEU A 381 19.39 10.86 -1.99
C LEU A 381 19.36 9.80 -0.89
N GLU A 382 19.11 10.25 0.33
CA GLU A 382 18.91 9.42 1.52
C GLU A 382 17.61 9.80 2.21
N ILE A 383 16.88 8.80 2.70
CA ILE A 383 15.71 8.99 3.54
C ILE A 383 16.21 8.99 4.98
N GLU A 384 16.17 10.16 5.63
CA GLU A 384 16.60 10.32 7.02
C GLU A 384 15.52 9.83 7.98
N ALA A 385 14.26 10.08 7.64
CA ALA A 385 13.11 9.60 8.38
C ALA A 385 11.87 9.54 7.47
N ALA A 386 11.03 8.54 7.69
CA ALA A 386 9.66 8.50 7.20
C ALA A 386 8.76 8.21 8.39
N TRP A 387 7.70 9.01 8.58
CA TRP A 387 6.81 8.82 9.72
C TRP A 387 5.34 8.96 9.33
N GLY A 388 4.52 8.26 10.09
CA GLY A 388 3.10 8.14 9.83
C GLY A 388 2.48 7.08 10.73
N SER A 389 1.51 6.34 10.20
CA SER A 389 0.84 5.27 10.95
C SER A 389 1.39 3.91 10.55
N GLU A 390 1.63 3.04 11.53
CA GLU A 390 1.98 1.63 11.30
C GLU A 390 0.72 0.81 11.05
N HIS A 391 0.77 -0.07 10.05
CA HIS A 391 -0.31 -0.95 9.66
C HIS A 391 0.21 -2.37 9.43
N GLU A 392 -0.68 -3.35 9.62
CA GLU A 392 -0.43 -4.73 9.23
C GLU A 392 -0.60 -4.87 7.70
N GLY A 393 0.22 -5.73 7.10
CA GLY A 393 0.11 -6.12 5.70
C GLY A 393 -1.17 -6.90 5.41
N PRO A 394 -1.69 -6.83 4.16
CA PRO A 394 -2.85 -7.60 3.77
C PRO A 394 -2.52 -9.08 3.59
N SER A 395 -3.52 -9.94 3.81
CA SER A 395 -3.51 -11.32 3.29
C SER A 395 -4.25 -11.33 1.97
N LEU A 396 -3.61 -11.82 0.92
CA LEU A 396 -4.19 -11.93 -0.42
C LEU A 396 -4.79 -13.32 -0.62
N ASP A 397 -5.62 -13.48 -1.66
CA ASP A 397 -6.13 -14.79 -2.07
C ASP A 397 -4.97 -15.71 -2.51
N ASP A 398 -5.13 -17.02 -2.35
CA ASP A 398 -4.13 -18.02 -2.76
C ASP A 398 -3.89 -17.99 -4.29
N GLU A 399 -4.83 -17.41 -5.05
CA GLU A 399 -4.73 -17.20 -6.50
C GLU A 399 -3.82 -16.02 -6.88
N ILE A 400 -3.48 -15.12 -5.94
CA ILE A 400 -2.58 -13.98 -6.18
C ILE A 400 -1.17 -14.32 -5.64
N ASP A 401 -0.20 -14.56 -6.53
CA ASP A 401 1.21 -14.84 -6.20
C ASP A 401 2.00 -13.56 -5.90
N VAL A 402 1.52 -12.80 -4.93
CA VAL A 402 2.21 -11.62 -4.39
C VAL A 402 2.41 -11.81 -2.89
N THR A 403 3.60 -11.47 -2.40
CA THR A 403 3.91 -11.49 -0.96
C THR A 403 4.07 -10.06 -0.44
N PRO A 404 3.00 -9.45 0.12
CA PRO A 404 3.08 -8.15 0.76
C PRO A 404 4.00 -8.17 1.99
N ALA A 405 4.46 -6.99 2.40
CA ALA A 405 5.16 -6.80 3.65
C ALA A 405 4.22 -7.07 4.84
N ASP A 406 4.67 -7.85 5.82
CA ASP A 406 3.89 -8.22 7.03
C ASP A 406 3.40 -6.99 7.81
N GLN A 407 4.20 -5.93 7.84
CA GLN A 407 3.89 -4.64 8.47
C GLN A 407 4.53 -3.52 7.64
N TYR A 408 3.89 -2.35 7.63
CA TYR A 408 4.40 -1.19 6.90
C TYR A 408 4.01 0.14 7.56
N VAL A 409 4.80 1.17 7.28
CA VAL A 409 4.52 2.55 7.68
C VAL A 409 3.82 3.26 6.52
N ASN A 410 2.55 3.65 6.73
CA ASN A 410 1.88 4.58 5.84
C ASN A 410 2.39 6.00 6.13
N ALA A 411 3.50 6.35 5.49
CA ALA A 411 4.23 7.59 5.72
C ALA A 411 3.42 8.81 5.24
N THR A 412 3.05 9.68 6.16
CA THR A 412 2.39 10.97 5.87
C THR A 412 3.39 12.08 5.64
N SER A 413 4.65 11.85 6.01
CA SER A 413 5.75 12.80 5.91
C SER A 413 7.07 12.06 5.71
N ILE A 414 8.00 12.70 5.02
CA ILE A 414 9.34 12.14 4.78
C ILE A 414 10.40 13.25 4.84
N ALA A 415 11.50 12.97 5.54
CA ALA A 415 12.70 13.80 5.56
C ALA A 415 13.75 13.18 4.65
N LEU A 416 14.25 13.98 3.73
CA LEU A 416 15.20 13.61 2.68
C LEU A 416 16.46 14.44 2.86
N ARG A 417 17.62 13.82 2.59
CA ARG A 417 18.91 14.50 2.53
C ARG A 417 19.65 14.12 1.25
N SER A 418 20.33 15.10 0.67
CA SER A 418 21.31 14.86 -0.39
C SER A 418 22.64 15.53 -0.03
N ASP A 419 23.75 14.87 -0.36
CA ASP A 419 25.11 15.42 -0.32
C ASP A 419 25.61 15.85 -1.72
N SER A 420 24.80 15.65 -2.76
CA SER A 420 25.21 15.86 -4.15
C SER A 420 24.27 16.75 -4.96
N LEU A 421 23.01 16.89 -4.54
CA LEU A 421 22.01 17.73 -5.16
C LEU A 421 22.05 19.12 -4.50
N SER A 422 22.11 20.15 -5.33
CA SER A 422 22.03 21.55 -4.88
C SER A 422 20.66 21.87 -4.29
N ALA A 423 20.58 22.94 -3.50
CA ALA A 423 19.31 23.46 -2.99
C ALA A 423 18.27 23.68 -4.11
N ASP A 424 18.70 24.24 -5.25
CA ASP A 424 17.84 24.46 -6.43
C ASP A 424 17.15 23.17 -6.94
N SER A 425 17.69 21.98 -6.66
CA SER A 425 17.07 20.69 -7.02
C SER A 425 15.87 20.35 -6.15
N PHE A 426 15.74 20.98 -4.98
CA PHE A 426 14.63 20.80 -4.05
C PHE A 426 13.64 21.98 -4.06
N ASP A 427 13.89 23.02 -4.88
CA ASP A 427 12.96 24.15 -5.04
C ASP A 427 11.53 23.68 -5.36
N THR A 428 11.43 22.61 -6.15
CA THR A 428 10.18 21.92 -6.43
C THR A 428 10.33 20.42 -6.37
N VAL A 429 9.29 19.72 -5.91
CA VAL A 429 9.18 18.27 -5.96
C VAL A 429 7.86 17.84 -6.58
N ASP A 430 7.84 16.72 -7.29
CA ASP A 430 6.63 16.16 -7.89
C ASP A 430 6.09 15.01 -7.01
N VAL A 431 4.94 15.24 -6.38
CA VAL A 431 4.27 14.24 -5.54
C VAL A 431 3.24 13.47 -6.38
N HIS A 432 3.35 12.15 -6.42
CA HIS A 432 2.47 11.26 -7.17
C HIS A 432 1.55 10.46 -6.24
N GLY A 433 0.26 10.43 -6.58
CA GLY A 433 -0.76 9.66 -5.87
C GLY A 433 -0.73 8.18 -6.23
N ILE A 434 -1.55 7.38 -5.55
CA ILE A 434 -1.76 5.96 -5.89
C ILE A 434 -2.83 5.77 -6.97
N VAL A 435 -3.61 6.81 -7.29
CA VAL A 435 -4.55 6.79 -8.42
C VAL A 435 -3.89 7.42 -9.64
N ARG A 436 -4.03 6.80 -10.82
CA ARG A 436 -3.43 7.29 -12.05
C ARG A 436 -3.84 8.74 -12.36
N GLY A 437 -2.88 9.53 -12.83
CA GLY A 437 -3.10 10.92 -13.22
C GLY A 437 -3.13 11.90 -12.03
N GLN A 438 -2.99 11.41 -10.80
CA GLN A 438 -2.80 12.26 -9.62
C GLN A 438 -1.32 12.60 -9.44
N SER A 439 -0.94 13.82 -9.80
CA SER A 439 0.39 14.37 -9.53
C SER A 439 0.31 15.86 -9.23
N GLN A 440 1.14 16.35 -8.30
CA GLN A 440 1.24 17.76 -7.94
C GLN A 440 2.72 18.16 -7.83
N THR A 441 3.11 19.21 -8.54
CA THR A 441 4.39 19.89 -8.31
C THR A 441 4.25 20.82 -7.10
N VAL A 442 5.04 20.61 -6.07
CA VAL A 442 5.05 21.36 -4.82
C VAL A 442 6.30 22.22 -4.78
N SER A 443 6.15 23.52 -4.52
CA SER A 443 7.31 24.38 -4.22
C SER A 443 7.64 24.28 -2.74
N LEU A 444 8.89 23.98 -2.41
CA LEU A 444 9.32 23.84 -1.02
C LEU A 444 9.73 25.21 -0.45
N GLU A 445 9.20 25.57 0.71
CA GLU A 445 9.57 26.80 1.39
C GLU A 445 10.96 26.66 2.04
N ASP A 446 11.78 27.71 2.01
CA ASP A 446 13.06 27.71 2.72
C ASP A 446 12.81 27.93 4.22
N GLU A 447 13.06 26.87 5.01
CA GLU A 447 12.91 26.87 6.47
C GLU A 447 14.19 27.33 7.19
N GLY A 448 15.28 27.54 6.43
CA GLY A 448 16.54 28.09 6.92
C GLY A 448 17.71 27.14 6.76
N THR A 449 18.61 27.17 7.74
CA THR A 449 19.92 26.52 7.64
C THR A 449 20.23 25.73 8.90
N VAL A 450 20.73 24.51 8.73
CA VAL A 450 21.33 23.74 9.82
C VAL A 450 22.67 24.39 10.18
N HIS A 451 22.73 24.93 11.40
CA HIS A 451 23.89 25.68 11.89
C HIS A 451 25.00 24.77 12.40
N GLU A 452 26.23 25.07 12.04
CA GLU A 452 27.39 24.33 12.53
C GLU A 452 27.63 24.60 14.02
N THR A 453 27.99 23.54 14.76
CA THR A 453 28.28 23.65 16.19
C THR A 453 29.71 23.22 16.49
N ASN A 454 30.24 23.73 17.59
CA ASN A 454 31.53 23.33 18.14
C ASN A 454 31.34 22.76 19.54
N LEU A 455 31.83 21.55 19.76
CA LEU A 455 31.92 20.93 21.08
C LEU A 455 33.31 21.18 21.66
N GLU A 456 33.39 21.62 22.90
CA GLU A 456 34.63 21.69 23.67
C GLU A 456 34.51 20.84 24.94
N LEU A 457 35.38 19.84 25.08
CA LEU A 457 35.45 18.97 26.23
C LEU A 457 36.59 19.37 27.16
N THR A 458 36.26 19.58 28.43
CA THR A 458 37.23 19.85 29.49
C THR A 458 37.13 18.82 30.60
N VAL A 459 38.23 18.10 30.85
CA VAL A 459 38.32 17.17 31.99
C VAL A 459 38.61 17.98 33.26
N LEU A 460 37.59 18.20 34.08
CA LEU A 460 37.69 18.95 35.34
C LEU A 460 38.45 18.15 36.41
N GLU A 461 38.09 16.88 36.56
CA GLU A 461 38.69 15.98 37.55
C GLU A 461 38.89 14.58 36.98
N ALA A 462 39.99 13.92 37.33
CA ALA A 462 40.22 12.52 36.97
C ALA A 462 40.97 11.79 38.09
N ASN A 463 40.30 10.86 38.75
CA ASN A 463 40.85 10.08 39.86
C ASN A 463 40.88 8.58 39.51
N SER A 464 41.04 7.69 40.48
CA SER A 464 41.09 6.24 40.24
C SER A 464 39.72 5.59 40.10
N SER A 465 38.65 6.31 40.45
CA SER A 465 37.26 5.84 40.45
C SER A 465 36.40 6.53 39.39
N GLY A 466 37.00 7.31 38.47
CA GLY A 466 36.25 8.01 37.44
C GLY A 466 36.86 9.35 37.01
N ALA A 467 36.13 10.05 36.15
CA ALA A 467 36.44 11.40 35.70
C ALA A 467 35.16 12.26 35.61
N VAL A 468 35.31 13.57 35.82
CA VAL A 468 34.25 14.56 35.61
C VAL A 468 34.63 15.38 34.39
N VAL A 469 33.76 15.37 33.38
CA VAL A 469 33.95 16.05 32.11
C VAL A 469 32.88 17.14 32.00
N GLU A 470 33.32 18.35 31.68
CA GLU A 470 32.44 19.45 31.32
C GLU A 470 32.50 19.60 29.80
N ALA A 471 31.34 19.59 29.18
CA ALA A 471 31.16 19.80 27.76
C ALA A 471 30.47 21.15 27.56
N THR A 472 30.98 21.94 26.62
CA THR A 472 30.38 23.20 26.20
C THR A 472 30.11 23.13 24.70
N VAL A 473 28.90 23.47 24.28
CA VAL A 473 28.49 23.49 22.88
C VAL A 473 28.08 24.91 22.49
N THR A 474 28.68 25.40 21.42
CA THR A 474 28.41 26.74 20.88
C THR A 474 28.16 26.66 19.39
N GLU A 475 27.28 27.51 18.87
CA GLU A 475 27.13 27.73 17.44
C GLU A 475 28.40 28.38 16.89
N ASN A 476 28.89 27.91 15.73
CA ASN A 476 30.20 28.28 15.22
C ASN A 476 30.23 29.72 14.66
N ALA A 477 29.15 30.15 13.99
CA ALA A 477 29.07 31.48 13.38
C ALA A 477 28.93 32.61 14.41
N THR A 478 28.08 32.41 15.43
CA THR A 478 27.71 33.44 16.40
C THR A 478 28.49 33.33 17.72
N GLY A 479 28.96 32.13 18.06
CA GLY A 479 29.51 31.80 19.38
C GLY A 479 28.46 31.73 20.48
N GLU A 480 27.16 31.73 20.14
CA GLU A 480 26.08 31.63 21.12
C GLU A 480 25.96 30.20 21.68
N PRO A 481 25.56 30.05 22.94
CA PRO A 481 25.41 28.72 23.55
C PRO A 481 24.23 27.96 22.94
N VAL A 482 24.48 26.71 22.53
CA VAL A 482 23.41 25.82 22.04
C VAL A 482 22.64 25.26 23.23
N THR A 483 21.32 25.41 23.25
CA THR A 483 20.51 25.06 24.44
C THR A 483 19.67 23.80 24.29
N THR A 484 19.67 23.19 23.11
CA THR A 484 18.91 21.98 22.75
C THR A 484 19.85 20.79 22.49
N GLY A 485 19.33 19.58 22.43
CA GLY A 485 20.14 18.37 22.24
C GLY A 485 20.89 17.90 23.49
N ARG A 486 21.88 17.02 23.28
CA ARG A 486 22.61 16.36 24.37
C ARG A 486 24.06 16.06 24.01
N VAL A 487 24.89 15.90 25.03
CA VAL A 487 26.29 15.46 24.85
C VAL A 487 26.43 14.05 25.37
N GLU A 488 27.12 13.22 24.60
CA GLU A 488 27.49 11.84 24.92
C GLU A 488 29.01 11.77 25.14
N VAL A 489 29.43 11.17 26.26
CA VAL A 489 30.85 10.93 26.58
C VAL A 489 30.95 9.52 27.16
N GLY A 490 31.59 8.61 26.43
CA GLY A 490 31.64 7.19 26.81
C GLY A 490 30.23 6.58 26.88
N ASN A 491 29.84 6.04 28.04
CA ASN A 491 28.50 5.49 28.28
C ASN A 491 27.53 6.46 28.98
N GLN A 492 27.93 7.73 29.14
CA GLN A 492 27.14 8.76 29.79
C GLN A 492 26.56 9.71 28.76
N SER A 493 25.34 10.18 29.01
CA SER A 493 24.68 11.21 28.20
C SER A 493 23.99 12.22 29.10
N ALA A 494 24.11 13.50 28.78
CA ALA A 494 23.49 14.58 29.54
C ALA A 494 22.94 15.68 28.60
N PRO A 495 21.73 16.22 28.86
CA PRO A 495 21.20 17.34 28.10
C PRO A 495 21.99 18.62 28.37
N LEU A 496 21.98 19.54 27.42
CA LEU A 496 22.56 20.87 27.60
C LEU A 496 21.68 21.74 28.51
N ASN A 497 22.32 22.66 29.23
CA ASN A 497 21.62 23.69 30.00
C ASN A 497 21.52 25.01 29.22
N ALA A 498 20.90 26.03 29.81
CA ALA A 498 20.73 27.36 29.20
C ALA A 498 22.05 28.11 28.86
N SER A 499 23.20 27.59 29.27
CA SER A 499 24.53 28.11 28.92
C SER A 499 25.27 27.20 27.94
N GLY A 500 24.58 26.23 27.34
CA GLY A 500 25.17 25.26 26.41
C GLY A 500 26.17 24.33 27.06
N MET A 501 26.00 24.05 28.36
CA MET A 501 26.91 23.18 29.10
C MET A 501 26.23 21.90 29.57
N ALA A 502 26.99 20.80 29.54
CA ALA A 502 26.66 19.54 30.18
C ALA A 502 27.82 19.04 31.06
N ARG A 503 27.50 18.42 32.21
CA ARG A 503 28.50 17.77 33.07
C ARG A 503 28.24 16.29 33.15
N LEU A 504 29.27 15.51 32.80
CA LEU A 504 29.20 14.05 32.74
C LEU A 504 30.16 13.43 33.76
N HIS A 505 29.65 12.44 34.50
CA HIS A 505 30.39 11.70 35.52
C HIS A 505 30.72 10.31 34.98
N LEU A 506 31.95 10.10 34.53
CA LEU A 506 32.42 8.82 34.02
C LEU A 506 32.75 7.89 35.18
N GLU A 507 32.11 6.72 35.22
CA GLU A 507 32.26 5.71 36.28
C GLU A 507 33.63 5.00 36.24
N GLU A 508 34.29 5.02 35.08
CA GLU A 508 35.64 4.50 34.90
C GLU A 508 36.58 5.61 34.44
N ARG A 509 37.83 5.57 34.91
CA ARG A 509 38.84 6.53 34.48
C ARG A 509 39.33 6.15 33.08
N PRO A 510 39.14 6.99 32.06
CA PRO A 510 39.74 6.76 30.74
C PRO A 510 41.28 6.79 30.85
N SER A 511 41.95 6.07 29.96
CA SER A 511 43.40 5.84 30.06
C SER A 511 44.25 7.05 29.69
N LEU A 512 43.77 7.89 28.74
CA LEU A 512 44.50 9.08 28.29
C LEU A 512 43.61 10.14 27.63
N LEU A 513 42.58 9.71 26.90
CA LEU A 513 41.71 10.55 26.08
C LEU A 513 40.26 10.35 26.49
N VAL A 514 39.47 11.41 26.32
CA VAL A 514 38.01 11.42 26.45
C VAL A 514 37.46 11.88 25.11
N ASP A 515 36.68 11.02 24.48
CA ASP A 515 35.93 11.34 23.26
C ASP A 515 34.50 11.70 23.66
N GLY A 516 33.96 12.73 23.03
CA GLY A 516 32.57 13.10 23.21
C GLY A 516 31.97 13.64 21.93
N ARG A 517 30.65 13.52 21.86
CA ARG A 517 29.84 13.93 20.71
C ARG A 517 28.63 14.71 21.21
N TYR A 518 28.37 15.84 20.58
CA TYR A 518 27.11 16.54 20.65
C TYR A 518 26.14 15.90 19.65
N VAL A 519 25.01 15.44 20.16
CA VAL A 519 23.89 14.87 19.40
C VAL A 519 22.79 15.93 19.40
N ALA A 520 22.64 16.58 18.25
CA ALA A 520 21.57 17.55 18.02
C ALA A 520 20.20 16.85 17.96
N ALA A 521 19.12 17.64 18.07
CA ALA A 521 17.81 17.17 17.66
C ALA A 521 17.80 16.97 16.14
N ASP A 522 16.97 16.05 15.66
CA ASP A 522 16.79 15.83 14.23
C ASP A 522 16.30 17.12 13.56
N TRP A 523 16.96 17.54 12.47
CA TRP A 523 16.74 18.86 11.89
C TRP A 523 15.32 19.06 11.37
N TRP A 524 14.65 17.98 10.95
CA TRP A 524 13.27 17.98 10.45
C TRP A 524 12.20 18.09 11.55
N ASP A 525 12.57 18.06 12.84
CA ASP A 525 11.65 18.21 13.99
C ASP A 525 12.14 19.30 14.98
N ALA A 526 13.18 20.04 14.64
CA ALA A 526 13.83 20.99 15.53
C ALA A 526 13.39 22.44 15.27
N GLU A 527 13.02 23.18 16.33
CA GLU A 527 12.75 24.63 16.25
C GLU A 527 14.00 25.44 15.86
N THR A 528 15.19 24.94 16.20
CA THR A 528 16.47 25.50 15.73
C THR A 528 17.37 24.35 15.33
N MET A 529 17.80 24.38 14.08
CA MET A 529 18.52 23.28 13.44
C MET A 529 20.02 23.42 13.70
N TYR A 530 20.61 22.40 14.31
CA TYR A 530 22.04 22.36 14.62
C TYR A 530 22.66 21.07 14.08
N ALA A 531 23.87 21.17 13.55
CA ALA A 531 24.68 20.00 13.21
C ALA A 531 25.31 19.39 14.47
N GLY A 532 25.53 18.08 14.44
CA GLY A 532 26.31 17.39 15.48
C GLY A 532 27.78 17.82 15.46
N ALA A 533 28.47 17.69 16.60
CA ALA A 533 29.88 18.03 16.72
C ALA A 533 30.64 17.01 17.59
N GLU A 534 31.94 16.84 17.35
CA GLU A 534 32.79 15.93 18.11
C GLU A 534 34.02 16.66 18.65
N ASP A 535 34.50 16.22 19.82
CA ASP A 535 35.76 16.70 20.37
C ASP A 535 36.46 15.61 21.19
N ARG A 536 37.76 15.82 21.41
CA ARG A 536 38.64 14.93 22.15
C ARG A 536 39.49 15.69 23.16
N ALA A 537 39.22 15.44 24.45
CA ALA A 537 40.01 16.00 25.55
C ALA A 537 41.11 15.05 26.03
N LYS A 538 42.25 15.62 26.43
CA LYS A 538 43.33 14.89 27.12
C LYS A 538 43.14 14.96 28.62
N ILE A 539 43.27 13.82 29.30
CA ILE A 539 43.29 13.80 30.76
C ILE A 539 44.61 14.38 31.25
N PRO A 540 44.62 15.38 32.15
CA PRO A 540 45.84 15.94 32.69
C PRO A 540 46.70 14.84 33.34
N PRO A 541 48.01 14.75 33.01
CA PRO A 541 48.89 13.78 33.63
C PRO A 541 48.98 14.03 35.14
N LYS A 542 48.76 12.99 35.93
CA LYS A 542 48.89 13.05 37.40
C LYS A 542 50.36 13.00 37.78
N TYR A 543 51.08 14.11 37.62
CA TYR A 543 52.43 14.21 38.17
C TYR A 543 52.36 14.15 39.71
N PRO A 544 53.23 13.37 40.38
CA PRO A 544 53.34 13.44 41.83
C PRO A 544 53.64 14.88 42.25
N LYS A 545 52.98 15.36 43.32
CA LYS A 545 53.22 16.71 43.83
C LYS A 545 54.71 16.87 44.13
N PHE A 546 55.30 18.04 43.87
CA PHE A 546 56.73 18.29 44.13
C PHE A 546 57.15 17.86 45.55
N ALA A 547 56.28 18.06 46.55
CA ALA A 547 56.50 17.58 47.92
C ALA A 547 56.68 16.05 48.04
N GLN A 548 55.97 15.25 47.25
CA GLN A 548 56.11 13.78 47.21
C GLN A 548 57.41 13.37 46.51
N LEU A 549 57.81 14.08 45.46
CA LEU A 549 59.11 13.87 44.81
C LEU A 549 60.27 14.22 45.75
N VAL A 550 60.16 15.34 46.48
CA VAL A 550 61.12 15.73 47.51
C VAL A 550 61.14 14.70 48.63
N GLN A 551 59.98 14.25 49.12
CA GLN A 551 59.92 13.22 50.16
C GLN A 551 60.51 11.90 49.69
N LEU A 552 60.25 11.46 48.46
CA LEU A 552 60.87 10.28 47.88
C LEU A 552 62.40 10.45 47.80
N ALA A 553 62.89 11.59 47.32
CA ALA A 553 64.32 11.88 47.27
C ALA A 553 64.96 11.88 48.67
N LEU A 554 64.28 12.46 49.67
CA LEU A 554 64.75 12.56 51.04
C LEU A 554 64.74 11.20 51.75
N VAL A 555 63.69 10.40 51.55
CA VAL A 555 63.60 9.01 52.04
C VAL A 555 64.68 8.16 51.40
N THR A 556 64.88 8.28 50.08
CA THR A 556 65.93 7.54 49.35
C THR A 556 67.31 7.94 49.87
N LEU A 557 67.57 9.23 50.01
CA LEU A 557 68.83 9.75 50.54
C LEU A 557 69.08 9.29 51.99
N LEU A 558 68.06 9.30 52.84
CA LEU A 558 68.11 8.76 54.22
C LEU A 558 68.32 7.25 54.26
N TRP A 559 67.77 6.49 53.30
CA TRP A 559 67.94 5.04 53.22
C TRP A 559 69.37 4.65 52.82
N PHE A 560 69.99 5.43 51.94
CA PHE A 560 71.37 5.21 51.52
C PHE A 560 72.39 5.87 52.47
N LEU A 561 71.98 6.80 53.33
CA LEU A 561 72.86 7.49 54.27
C LEU A 561 73.67 6.54 55.18
N PRO A 562 73.11 5.48 55.78
CA PRO A 562 73.88 4.52 56.58
C PRO A 562 74.92 3.76 55.77
N VAL A 563 74.61 3.41 54.51
CA VAL A 563 75.54 2.71 53.61
C VAL A 563 76.66 3.65 53.20
N SER A 564 76.34 4.89 52.82
CA SER A 564 77.31 5.93 52.48
C SER A 564 78.22 6.27 53.67
N LEU A 565 77.67 6.37 54.89
CA LEU A 565 78.45 6.57 56.11
C LEU A 565 79.29 5.34 56.49
N ALA A 566 78.79 4.13 56.27
CA ALA A 566 79.57 2.91 56.51
C ALA A 566 80.73 2.80 55.52
N VAL A 567 80.51 3.10 54.24
CA VAL A 567 81.55 3.15 53.21
C VAL A 567 82.57 4.25 53.51
N TYR A 568 82.13 5.45 53.90
CA TYR A 568 83.02 6.54 54.30
C TYR A 568 83.79 6.22 55.59
N GLY A 569 83.14 5.64 56.61
CA GLY A 569 83.78 5.22 57.86
C GLY A 569 84.79 4.09 57.65
N PHE A 570 84.49 3.15 56.75
CA PHE A 570 85.40 2.08 56.36
C PHE A 570 86.61 2.64 55.59
N ASP A 571 86.40 3.61 54.70
CA ASP A 571 87.47 4.30 54.00
C ASP A 571 88.37 5.09 54.96
N TYR A 572 87.79 5.84 55.89
CA TYR A 572 88.53 6.58 56.93
C TYR A 572 89.38 5.64 57.82
N LEU A 573 88.82 4.51 58.26
CA LEU A 573 89.55 3.51 59.05
C LEU A 573 90.65 2.80 58.26
N SER A 574 90.49 2.68 56.94
CA SER A 574 91.51 2.14 56.04
C SER A 574 92.60 3.16 55.67
N GLY A 575 92.47 4.43 56.06
CA GLY A 575 93.39 5.48 55.64
C GLY A 575 93.25 5.88 54.18
N GLY A 576 92.03 5.82 53.63
CA GLY A 576 91.71 6.24 52.26
C GLY A 576 92.00 5.21 51.17
N THR A 577 92.40 3.98 51.52
CA THR A 577 92.79 2.96 50.53
C THR A 577 91.59 2.29 49.86
N PHE A 578 90.39 2.35 50.44
CA PHE A 578 89.21 1.66 49.92
C PHE A 578 88.48 2.45 48.82
N LEU A 579 88.38 3.78 48.96
CA LEU A 579 87.81 4.68 47.96
C LEU A 579 88.88 5.42 47.12
N GLY A 580 90.18 5.20 47.41
CA GLY A 580 91.29 5.79 46.65
C GLY A 580 91.55 7.26 46.96
N LEU A 581 91.11 7.74 48.13
CA LEU A 581 91.30 9.11 48.62
C LEU A 581 92.56 9.21 49.49
N THR A 582 93.73 8.85 48.96
CA THR A 582 95.01 9.08 49.64
C THR A 582 95.55 10.46 49.30
N ASP A 583 95.80 11.28 50.32
CA ASP A 583 96.48 12.57 50.22
C ASP A 583 97.97 12.33 49.92
N ASN A 584 98.34 12.33 48.64
CA ASN A 584 99.73 12.27 48.22
C ASN A 584 100.35 13.67 48.37
N ASN A 585 100.76 14.00 49.59
CA ASN A 585 101.65 15.11 49.84
C ASN A 585 103.00 14.56 50.33
N ASP A 586 103.84 14.17 49.37
CA ASP A 586 105.30 14.20 49.50
C ASP A 586 105.97 13.90 48.13
N ARG A 587 106.16 14.95 47.33
CA ARG A 587 107.40 15.23 46.58
C ARG A 587 107.39 16.57 45.87
#